data_AF-A0A973QTQ0-F1
#
_entry.id   AF-A0A973QTQ0-F1
#
_cell.length_a   1.000
_cell.length_b   1.000
_cell.length_c   1.000
_cell.angle_alpha   90.00
_cell.angle_beta   90.00
_cell.angle_gamma   90.00
#
_symmetry.space_group_name_H-M   'P 1'
#
loop_
_entity.id
_entity.type
_entity.pdbx_description
1 polymer ?
#
loop_
_entity_poly.entity_id
_entity_poly.type
_entity_poly.pdbx_seq_one_letter_code
_entity_poly.pdbx_strand_id
1 'polypeptide(L)'
;MGTEQSWVRYWRDGSYPLEAMQAHFFDHVYAPHSHDTYSFGITDVGAQRFHCRGAAHTSGAGMVMAFNPDDVHDGRAAAELGYQYRIVHIGPALVRDVLTDATGKGAAAMPLFGQPVLHDTTLIRALARLHAVLSGPADPGVRDECLTAAVLAAARRGATRAPRLRAESASA
;
A
#
# COMPACT_ATOMS: atom_id res chain seq x y z
N MET A 1 13.12 29.29 -14.14
CA MET A 1 12.23 28.29 -13.53
C MET A 1 12.64 26.95 -14.08
N GLY A 2 13.24 26.08 -13.26
CA GLY A 2 13.59 24.74 -13.71
C GLY A 2 12.31 23.97 -14.04
N THR A 3 12.27 23.32 -15.19
CA THR A 3 11.21 22.36 -15.51
C THR A 3 11.31 21.24 -14.49
N GLU A 4 10.40 21.19 -13.51
CA GLU A 4 10.29 20.00 -12.67
C GLU A 4 9.94 18.82 -13.58
N GLN A 5 10.83 17.84 -13.63
CA GLN A 5 10.70 16.69 -14.52
C GLN A 5 10.01 15.55 -13.76
N SER A 6 9.02 14.92 -14.39
CA SER A 6 8.42 13.69 -13.88
C SER A 6 9.48 12.59 -13.69
N TRP A 7 9.40 11.83 -12.60
CA TRP A 7 10.35 10.76 -12.30
C TRP A 7 9.67 9.57 -11.62
N VAL A 8 10.32 8.41 -11.74
CA VAL A 8 9.87 7.17 -11.12
C VAL A 8 11.06 6.32 -10.65
N ARG A 9 10.89 5.64 -9.51
CA ARG A 9 11.82 4.68 -8.94
C ARG A 9 11.07 3.44 -8.49
N TYR A 10 11.70 2.28 -8.65
CA TYR A 10 11.14 0.98 -8.28
C TYR A 10 12.16 0.15 -7.51
N TRP A 11 11.67 -0.63 -6.56
CA TRP A 11 12.40 -1.62 -5.80
C TRP A 11 11.58 -2.89 -5.73
N ARG A 12 12.23 -4.04 -5.88
CA ARG A 12 11.58 -5.35 -5.80
C ARG A 12 12.30 -6.18 -4.75
N ASP A 13 11.51 -6.83 -3.91
CA ASP A 13 12.06 -7.83 -3.01
C ASP A 13 12.46 -9.09 -3.80
N GLY A 14 13.62 -9.65 -3.47
CA GLY A 14 14.12 -10.85 -4.14
C GLY A 14 13.58 -12.17 -3.57
N SER A 15 12.91 -12.14 -2.42
CA SER A 15 12.45 -13.32 -1.68
C SER A 15 10.92 -13.43 -1.63
N TYR A 16 10.22 -12.29 -1.69
CA TYR A 16 8.76 -12.21 -1.57
C TYR A 16 8.10 -11.47 -2.74
N PRO A 17 6.81 -11.73 -3.03
CA PRO A 17 6.03 -10.96 -4.00
C PRO A 17 5.67 -9.58 -3.42
N LEU A 18 6.69 -8.74 -3.27
CA LEU A 18 6.65 -7.45 -2.59
C LEU A 18 7.44 -6.43 -3.42
N GLU A 19 6.79 -5.35 -3.81
CA GLU A 19 7.41 -4.28 -4.58
C GLU A 19 7.13 -2.92 -3.96
N ALA A 20 8.06 -1.98 -4.13
CA ALA A 20 7.90 -0.58 -3.78
C ALA A 20 8.14 0.30 -5.00
N MET A 21 7.36 1.37 -5.09
CA MET A 21 7.47 2.40 -6.12
C MET A 21 7.48 3.77 -5.45
N GLN A 22 8.18 4.72 -6.04
CA GLN A 22 8.01 6.13 -5.73
C GLN A 22 8.03 6.93 -7.02
N ALA A 23 7.10 7.87 -7.18
CA ALA A 23 7.04 8.71 -8.35
C ALA A 23 6.55 10.11 -8.05
N HIS A 24 6.87 11.02 -8.96
CA HIS A 24 6.29 12.35 -9.05
C HIS A 24 5.91 12.60 -10.51
N PHE A 25 4.65 12.94 -10.74
CA PHE A 25 4.11 13.23 -12.07
C PHE A 25 3.36 14.55 -12.09
N PHE A 26 3.53 15.32 -13.16
CA PHE A 26 2.80 16.57 -13.42
C PHE A 26 1.66 16.38 -14.41
N ASP A 27 1.94 15.69 -15.52
CA ASP A 27 1.07 15.54 -16.68
C ASP A 27 0.79 14.08 -17.07
N HIS A 28 1.37 13.12 -16.34
CA HIS A 28 1.18 11.71 -16.63
C HIS A 28 -0.26 11.25 -16.37
N VAL A 29 -0.80 10.52 -17.35
CA VAL A 29 -2.12 9.89 -17.30
C VAL A 29 -1.95 8.37 -17.44
N TYR A 30 -2.29 7.65 -16.37
CA TYR A 30 -2.47 6.21 -16.41
C TYR A 30 -3.77 5.88 -17.17
N ALA A 31 -3.67 5.02 -18.17
CA ALA A 31 -4.83 4.36 -18.76
C ALA A 31 -5.44 3.37 -17.73
N PRO A 32 -6.73 2.98 -17.90
CA PRO A 32 -7.34 1.95 -17.07
C PRO A 32 -6.51 0.66 -17.05
N HIS A 33 -6.14 0.19 -15.86
CA HIS A 33 -5.35 -1.01 -15.63
C HIS A 33 -5.69 -1.62 -14.26
N SER A 34 -5.17 -2.82 -13.99
CA SER A 34 -5.29 -3.50 -12.69
C SER A 34 -4.00 -4.26 -12.39
N HIS A 35 -3.87 -4.71 -11.14
CA HIS A 35 -2.77 -5.55 -10.67
C HIS A 35 -3.34 -6.76 -9.93
N ASP A 36 -2.64 -7.89 -9.95
CA ASP A 36 -3.00 -9.10 -9.19
C ASP A 36 -2.56 -9.02 -7.71
N THR A 37 -2.01 -7.87 -7.29
CA THR A 37 -1.55 -7.58 -5.94
C THR A 37 -2.44 -6.58 -5.22
N TYR A 38 -2.39 -6.54 -3.88
CA TYR A 38 -2.84 -5.37 -3.15
C TYR A 38 -1.90 -4.21 -3.45
N SER A 39 -2.45 -3.05 -3.80
CA SER A 39 -1.66 -1.85 -4.11
C SER A 39 -2.02 -0.72 -3.15
N PHE A 40 -1.05 -0.30 -2.33
CA PHE A 40 -1.23 0.76 -1.35
C PHE A 40 -0.38 1.97 -1.67
N GLY A 41 -1.00 3.08 -2.03
CA GLY A 41 -0.30 4.31 -2.42
C GLY A 41 -0.47 5.44 -1.40
N ILE A 42 0.61 5.92 -0.80
CA ILE A 42 0.60 7.12 0.05
C ILE A 42 0.85 8.33 -0.85
N THR A 43 -0.08 9.29 -0.87
CA THR A 43 0.15 10.58 -1.55
C THR A 43 0.94 11.49 -0.63
N ASP A 44 2.15 11.88 -1.03
CA ASP A 44 3.06 12.74 -0.27
C ASP A 44 2.87 14.23 -0.65
N VAL A 45 2.69 14.52 -1.93
CA VAL A 45 2.54 15.89 -2.47
C VAL A 45 1.40 15.92 -3.47
N GLY A 46 0.67 17.04 -3.50
CA GLY A 46 -0.34 17.31 -4.52
C GLY A 46 -1.56 16.40 -4.39
N ALA A 47 -2.15 16.04 -5.53
CA ALA A 47 -3.32 15.18 -5.57
C ALA A 47 -3.45 14.42 -6.90
N GLN A 48 -3.87 13.17 -6.81
CA GLN A 48 -4.21 12.32 -7.96
C GLN A 48 -5.73 12.11 -8.01
N ARG A 49 -6.34 12.30 -9.18
CA ARG A 49 -7.72 11.91 -9.45
C ARG A 49 -7.74 10.64 -10.30
N PHE A 50 -8.62 9.71 -9.94
CA PHE A 50 -8.76 8.43 -10.64
C PHE A 50 -10.19 7.92 -10.60
N HIS A 51 -10.55 7.03 -11.52
CA HIS A 51 -11.73 6.19 -11.44
C HIS A 51 -11.37 4.83 -10.89
N CYS A 52 -12.17 4.31 -9.97
CA CYS A 52 -12.04 2.96 -9.45
C CYS A 52 -13.39 2.51 -8.88
N ARG A 53 -13.75 1.23 -9.09
CA ARG A 53 -15.00 0.64 -8.62
C ARG A 53 -16.26 1.46 -8.99
N GLY A 54 -16.30 1.95 -10.22
CA GLY A 54 -17.47 2.65 -10.80
C GLY A 54 -17.63 4.12 -10.40
N ALA A 55 -16.71 4.70 -9.63
CA ALA A 55 -16.78 6.10 -9.21
C ALA A 55 -15.45 6.83 -9.40
N ALA A 56 -15.51 8.17 -9.49
CA ALA A 56 -14.33 9.03 -9.47
C ALA A 56 -13.92 9.36 -8.03
N HIS A 57 -12.62 9.32 -7.76
CA HIS A 57 -12.00 9.56 -6.46
C HIS A 57 -10.82 10.52 -6.60
N THR A 58 -10.44 11.14 -5.49
CA THR A 58 -9.23 11.97 -5.40
C THR A 58 -8.44 11.57 -4.16
N SER A 59 -7.16 11.26 -4.32
CA SER A 59 -6.20 11.08 -3.22
C SER A 59 -5.28 12.29 -3.15
N GLY A 60 -5.38 13.06 -2.07
CA GLY A 60 -4.52 14.21 -1.79
C GLY A 60 -3.42 13.88 -0.78
N ALA A 61 -2.48 14.81 -0.61
CA ALA A 61 -1.40 14.68 0.37
C ALA A 61 -1.89 14.23 1.75
N GLY A 62 -1.24 13.21 2.32
CA GLY A 62 -1.61 12.59 3.60
C GLY A 62 -2.73 11.56 3.53
N MET A 63 -3.22 11.20 2.35
CA MET A 63 -4.17 10.11 2.14
C MET A 63 -3.47 8.83 1.65
N VAL A 64 -4.14 7.68 1.81
CA VAL A 64 -3.71 6.41 1.25
C VAL A 64 -4.73 5.85 0.26
N MET A 65 -4.27 5.51 -0.93
CA MET A 65 -4.99 4.71 -1.91
C MET A 65 -4.87 3.23 -1.54
N ALA A 66 -5.96 2.49 -1.61
CA ALA A 66 -6.01 1.06 -1.31
C ALA A 66 -6.80 0.30 -2.39
N PHE A 67 -6.07 -0.21 -3.38
CA PHE A 67 -6.62 -1.05 -4.43
C PHE A 67 -6.54 -2.52 -4.02
N ASN A 68 -7.66 -3.22 -4.14
CA ASN A 68 -7.70 -4.66 -4.03
C ASN A 68 -7.09 -5.27 -5.29
N PRO A 69 -6.65 -6.54 -5.24
CA PRO A 69 -6.35 -7.30 -6.45
C PRO A 69 -7.50 -7.18 -7.46
N ASP A 70 -7.13 -7.02 -8.73
CA ASP A 70 -8.01 -6.91 -9.89
C ASP A 70 -8.91 -5.66 -9.94
N ASP A 71 -8.74 -4.69 -9.02
CA ASP A 71 -9.42 -3.40 -9.14
C ASP A 71 -8.90 -2.63 -10.35
N VAL A 72 -9.76 -2.47 -11.37
CA VAL A 72 -9.48 -1.60 -12.49
C VAL A 72 -9.50 -0.14 -12.02
N HIS A 73 -8.42 0.57 -12.30
CA HIS A 73 -8.27 1.99 -12.01
C HIS A 73 -7.45 2.72 -13.07
N ASP A 74 -7.69 4.02 -13.21
CA ASP A 74 -6.89 4.93 -14.01
C ASP A 74 -6.18 5.94 -13.09
N GLY A 75 -5.61 7.02 -13.63
CA GLY A 75 -5.12 8.08 -12.77
C GLY A 75 -4.49 9.24 -13.50
N ARG A 76 -4.72 10.46 -13.04
CA ARG A 76 -4.08 11.68 -13.53
C ARG A 76 -3.89 12.70 -12.42
N ALA A 77 -3.04 13.69 -12.64
CA ALA A 77 -2.89 14.82 -11.73
C ALA A 77 -4.23 15.56 -11.54
N ALA A 78 -4.47 16.01 -10.31
CA ALA A 78 -5.62 16.84 -9.92
C ALA A 78 -5.20 18.22 -9.38
N ALA A 79 -3.89 18.50 -9.32
CA ALA A 79 -3.30 19.75 -8.85
C ALA A 79 -2.17 20.19 -9.79
N GLU A 80 -1.87 21.49 -9.85
CA GLU A 80 -0.80 22.06 -10.68
C GLU A 80 0.60 21.53 -10.29
N LEU A 81 0.80 21.26 -8.99
CA LEU A 81 2.02 20.63 -8.46
C LEU A 81 2.17 19.15 -8.86
N GLY A 82 1.21 18.62 -9.63
CA GLY A 82 1.13 17.21 -9.93
C GLY A 82 0.75 16.37 -8.71
N TYR A 83 1.33 15.18 -8.63
CA TYR A 83 1.24 14.31 -7.46
C TYR A 83 2.54 13.54 -7.26
N GLN A 84 3.00 13.49 -6.02
CA GLN A 84 4.08 12.61 -5.57
C GLN A 84 3.50 11.55 -4.66
N TYR A 85 3.90 10.30 -4.85
CA TYR A 85 3.39 9.19 -4.07
C TYR A 85 4.41 8.06 -3.95
N ARG A 86 4.18 7.23 -2.93
CA ARG A 86 4.89 5.98 -2.68
C ARG A 86 3.89 4.83 -2.70
N ILE A 87 4.13 3.80 -3.50
CA ILE A 87 3.31 2.59 -3.51
C ILE A 87 4.07 1.41 -2.92
N VAL A 88 3.35 0.57 -2.17
CA VAL A 88 3.76 -0.80 -1.87
C VAL A 88 2.75 -1.76 -2.50
N HIS A 89 3.25 -2.73 -3.26
CA HIS A 89 2.48 -3.84 -3.81
C HIS A 89 2.76 -5.11 -3.01
N ILE A 90 1.71 -5.80 -2.56
CA ILE A 90 1.83 -7.01 -1.72
C ILE A 90 1.00 -8.13 -2.34
N GLY A 91 1.66 -9.24 -2.67
CA GLY A 91 1.00 -10.44 -3.21
C GLY A 91 -0.05 -11.01 -2.24
N PRO A 92 -1.22 -11.46 -2.72
CA PRO A 92 -2.28 -11.97 -1.83
C PRO A 92 -1.88 -13.21 -1.02
N ALA A 93 -1.01 -14.06 -1.56
CA ALA A 93 -0.46 -15.20 -0.83
C ALA A 93 0.39 -14.75 0.37
N LEU A 94 1.27 -13.76 0.16
CA LEU A 94 2.10 -13.20 1.24
C LEU A 94 1.26 -12.56 2.34
N VAL A 95 0.21 -11.82 1.97
CA VAL A 95 -0.75 -11.27 2.95
C VAL A 95 -1.37 -12.39 3.80
N ARG A 96 -1.77 -13.51 3.16
CA ARG A 96 -2.36 -14.65 3.85
C ARG A 96 -1.39 -15.31 4.81
N ASP A 97 -0.15 -15.51 4.39
CA ASP A 97 0.89 -16.17 5.18
C ASP A 97 1.20 -15.34 6.43
N VAL A 98 1.46 -14.05 6.25
CA VAL A 98 1.70 -13.10 7.36
C VAL A 98 0.52 -13.06 8.34
N LEU A 99 -0.72 -13.06 7.85
CA LEU A 99 -1.89 -13.10 8.73
C LEU A 99 -2.02 -14.42 9.49
N THR A 100 -1.72 -15.55 8.85
CA THR A 100 -1.77 -16.89 9.47
C THR A 100 -0.73 -17.01 10.59
N ASP A 101 0.46 -16.50 10.34
CA ASP A 101 1.54 -16.47 11.33
C ASP A 101 1.16 -15.60 12.52
N ALA A 102 0.71 -14.37 12.26
CA ALA A 102 0.38 -13.40 13.31
C ALA A 102 -0.88 -13.76 14.14
N THR A 103 -1.86 -14.49 13.58
CA THR A 103 -3.18 -14.68 14.23
C THR A 103 -3.47 -16.11 14.68
N GLY A 104 -2.84 -17.13 14.12
CA GLY A 104 -3.21 -18.51 14.43
C GLY A 104 -3.51 -19.34 13.19
N LYS A 105 -3.75 -20.64 13.38
CA LYS A 105 -4.34 -21.53 12.35
C LYS A 105 -5.81 -21.20 12.03
N GLY A 106 -6.35 -20.09 12.54
CA GLY A 106 -7.68 -19.60 12.17
C GLY A 106 -7.58 -18.80 10.88
N ALA A 107 -8.52 -19.01 9.95
CA ALA A 107 -8.57 -18.23 8.72
C ALA A 107 -8.84 -16.75 9.04
N ALA A 108 -7.78 -15.94 9.16
CA ALA A 108 -7.90 -14.50 9.14
C ALA A 108 -8.53 -14.11 7.79
N ALA A 109 -9.60 -13.33 7.85
CA ALA A 109 -10.25 -12.84 6.64
C ALA A 109 -9.25 -11.98 5.86
N MET A 110 -9.12 -12.24 4.55
CA MET A 110 -8.34 -11.37 3.67
C MET A 110 -8.95 -9.96 3.70
N PRO A 111 -8.14 -8.90 3.76
CA PRO A 111 -8.66 -7.53 3.71
C PRO A 111 -9.36 -7.28 2.38
N LEU A 112 -10.51 -6.62 2.40
CA LEU A 112 -11.17 -6.09 1.21
C LEU A 112 -11.59 -4.65 1.46
N PHE A 113 -10.94 -3.72 0.78
CA PHE A 113 -11.22 -2.31 0.97
C PHE A 113 -12.46 -1.93 0.19
N GLY A 114 -13.51 -1.45 0.88
CA GLY A 114 -14.71 -0.94 0.21
C GLY A 114 -14.49 0.43 -0.44
N GLN A 115 -13.65 1.27 0.18
CA GLN A 115 -13.28 2.59 -0.34
C GLN A 115 -11.82 2.58 -0.81
N PRO A 116 -11.51 3.12 -2.00
CA PRO A 116 -10.15 3.11 -2.54
C PRO A 116 -9.29 4.26 -2.01
N VAL A 117 -9.87 5.22 -1.28
CA VAL A 117 -9.14 6.31 -0.59
C VAL A 117 -9.47 6.27 0.88
N LEU A 118 -8.46 6.32 1.74
CA LEU A 118 -8.60 6.20 3.18
C LEU A 118 -7.81 7.30 3.91
N HIS A 119 -8.34 7.70 5.06
CA HIS A 119 -7.64 8.48 6.08
C HIS A 119 -7.35 7.57 7.27
N ASP A 120 -6.18 6.93 7.26
CA ASP A 120 -5.77 6.01 8.33
C ASP A 120 -4.29 6.19 8.67
N THR A 121 -4.02 6.95 9.73
CA THR A 121 -2.67 7.26 10.18
C THR A 121 -1.88 6.00 10.56
N THR A 122 -2.54 4.95 11.05
CA THR A 122 -1.87 3.69 11.42
C THR A 122 -1.40 2.96 10.18
N LEU A 123 -2.27 2.83 9.18
CA LEU A 123 -1.94 2.22 7.90
C LEU A 123 -0.85 3.02 7.15
N ILE A 124 -0.99 4.35 7.09
CA ILE A 124 0.00 5.25 6.45
C ILE A 124 1.38 5.07 7.09
N ARG A 125 1.48 5.08 8.43
CA ARG A 125 2.76 4.92 9.13
C ARG A 125 3.38 3.55 8.88
N ALA A 126 2.58 2.48 8.90
CA ALA A 126 3.07 1.13 8.67
C ALA A 126 3.58 0.95 7.24
N LEU A 127 2.82 1.42 6.24
CA LEU A 127 3.22 1.41 4.84
C LEU A 127 4.45 2.28 4.56
N ALA A 128 4.54 3.46 5.19
CA ALA A 128 5.70 4.34 5.02
C ALA A 128 6.99 3.68 5.56
N ARG A 129 6.91 2.94 6.68
CA ARG A 129 8.05 2.16 7.20
C ARG A 129 8.42 1.01 6.28
N LEU A 130 7.43 0.25 5.79
CA LEU A 130 7.65 -0.83 4.83
C LEU A 130 8.30 -0.31 3.54
N HIS A 131 7.81 0.81 3.00
CA HIS A 131 8.41 1.45 1.83
C HIS A 131 9.86 1.88 2.08
N ALA A 132 10.16 2.47 3.25
CA ALA A 132 11.52 2.89 3.61
C ALA A 132 12.50 1.72 3.65
N VAL A 133 12.12 0.58 4.22
CA VAL A 133 13.00 -0.61 4.30
C VAL A 133 13.13 -1.35 2.96
N LEU A 134 12.18 -1.18 2.04
CA LEU A 134 12.28 -1.72 0.67
C LEU A 134 13.09 -0.83 -0.27
N SER A 135 13.10 0.49 -0.01
CA SER A 135 13.76 1.48 -0.86
C SER A 135 15.21 1.77 -0.46
N GLY A 136 15.72 1.12 0.59
CA GLY A 136 17.07 1.28 1.11
C GLY A 136 17.61 -0.02 1.74
N PRO A 137 18.83 0.01 2.30
CA PRO A 137 19.38 -1.13 3.01
C PRO A 137 18.61 -1.37 4.31
N ALA A 138 18.17 -2.61 4.52
CA ALA A 138 17.52 -3.05 5.75
C ALA A 138 17.92 -4.49 6.08
N ASP A 139 17.97 -4.79 7.38
CA ASP A 139 18.10 -6.17 7.85
C ASP A 139 16.83 -6.97 7.48
N PRO A 140 16.96 -8.24 7.04
CA PRO A 140 15.81 -9.07 6.71
C PRO A 140 14.73 -9.13 7.81
N GLY A 141 15.12 -9.20 9.09
CA GLY A 141 14.18 -9.24 10.21
C GLY A 141 13.39 -7.94 10.38
N VAL A 142 14.03 -6.78 10.16
CA VAL A 142 13.36 -5.48 10.19
C VAL A 142 12.35 -5.34 9.05
N ARG A 143 12.68 -5.87 7.88
CA ARG A 143 11.77 -5.93 6.73
C ARG A 143 10.55 -6.80 7.04
N ASP A 144 10.75 -7.98 7.62
CA ASP A 144 9.66 -8.89 7.99
C ASP A 144 8.75 -8.30 9.08
N GLU A 145 9.31 -7.58 10.05
CA GLU A 145 8.54 -6.83 11.06
C GLU A 145 7.69 -5.71 10.42
N CYS A 146 8.29 -4.93 9.51
CA CYS A 146 7.58 -3.87 8.81
C CYS A 146 6.46 -4.41 7.90
N LEU A 147 6.72 -5.53 7.21
CA LEU A 147 5.72 -6.23 6.41
C LEU A 147 4.56 -6.70 7.29
N THR A 148 4.86 -7.34 8.41
CA THR A 148 3.86 -7.81 9.38
C THR A 148 3.01 -6.66 9.91
N ALA A 149 3.64 -5.55 10.29
CA ALA A 149 2.94 -4.37 10.77
C ALA A 149 2.00 -3.77 9.71
N ALA A 150 2.45 -3.68 8.45
CA ALA A 150 1.66 -3.16 7.34
C ALA A 150 0.46 -4.06 7.02
N VAL A 151 0.66 -5.38 6.95
CA VAL A 151 -0.40 -6.36 6.69
C VAL A 151 -1.44 -6.35 7.82
N LEU A 152 -1.02 -6.29 9.08
CA LEU A 152 -1.94 -6.22 10.22
C LEU A 152 -2.73 -4.90 10.26
N ALA A 153 -2.11 -3.78 9.89
CA ALA A 153 -2.80 -2.50 9.77
C ALA A 153 -3.84 -2.54 8.63
N ALA A 154 -3.46 -3.07 7.47
CA ALA A 154 -4.33 -3.27 6.32
C ALA A 154 -5.53 -4.18 6.67
N ALA A 155 -5.29 -5.31 7.33
CA ALA A 155 -6.33 -6.23 7.78
C ALA A 155 -7.28 -5.60 8.81
N ARG A 156 -6.77 -4.82 9.77
CA ARG A 156 -7.63 -4.08 10.71
C ARG A 156 -8.56 -3.08 10.02
N ARG A 157 -8.09 -2.47 8.91
CA ARG A 157 -8.85 -1.46 8.18
C ARG A 157 -9.80 -2.04 7.14
N GLY A 158 -9.38 -3.08 6.42
CA GLY A 158 -10.09 -3.65 5.27
C GLY A 158 -10.84 -4.95 5.56
N ALA A 159 -10.59 -5.66 6.66
CA ALA A 159 -11.37 -6.84 6.98
C ALA A 159 -12.69 -6.47 7.66
N THR A 160 -13.78 -7.15 7.30
CA THR A 160 -15.08 -7.05 8.00
C THR A 160 -14.99 -7.45 9.47
N ARG A 161 -13.94 -8.19 9.85
CA ARG A 161 -13.60 -8.55 11.22
C ARG A 161 -12.11 -8.31 11.46
N ALA A 162 -11.77 -7.50 12.46
CA ALA A 162 -10.37 -7.22 12.79
C ALA A 162 -9.61 -8.50 13.18
N PRO A 163 -8.35 -8.66 12.74
CA PRO A 163 -7.52 -9.80 13.12
C PRO A 163 -7.26 -9.82 14.64
N ARG A 164 -7.33 -11.01 15.23
CA ARG A 164 -6.95 -11.25 16.63
C ARG A 164 -5.53 -11.80 16.66
N LEU A 165 -4.62 -11.09 17.33
CA LEU A 165 -3.23 -11.52 17.45
C LEU A 165 -3.14 -12.77 18.33
N ARG A 166 -2.15 -13.64 18.05
CA ARG A 166 -1.78 -14.70 18.99
C ARG A 166 -1.32 -14.06 20.31
N ALA A 167 -1.69 -14.65 21.44
CA ALA A 167 -1.07 -14.32 22.70
C ALA A 167 0.38 -14.79 22.65
N GLU A 168 1.33 -13.91 23.00
CA GLU A 168 2.70 -14.36 23.24
C GLU A 168 2.68 -15.34 24.41
N SER A 169 3.01 -16.60 24.15
CA SER A 169 3.31 -17.55 25.22
C SER A 169 4.58 -17.05 25.90
N ALA A 170 4.41 -16.31 27.00
CA ALA A 170 5.49 -15.97 27.91
C ALA A 170 6.13 -17.29 28.36
N SER A 171 7.31 -17.59 27.84
CA SER A 171 8.12 -18.68 28.36
C SER A 171 8.67 -18.21 29.70
N ALA A 172 8.16 -18.80 30.79
CA ALA A 172 8.82 -18.81 32.08
C ALA A 172 9.98 -19.80 32.08
#